data_AF-A0A7X6Q982-F1
#
_entry.id   AF-A0A7X6Q982-F1
#
_cell.length_a   1.000
_cell.length_b   1.000
_cell.length_c   1.000
_cell.angle_alpha   90.00
_cell.angle_beta   90.00
_cell.angle_gamma   90.00
#
_symmetry.space_group_name_H-M   'P 1'
#
loop_
_entity.id
_entity.type
_entity.pdbx_description
1 polymer ?
#
loop_
_entity_poly.entity_id
_entity_poly.type
_entity_poly.pdbx_seq_one_letter_code
_entity_poly.pdbx_strand_id
1 'polypeptide(L)'
;MGKLEKRIRKLVSQPNNGDYEELRYVLLGIGCSERMGGKGSHVIFTHQKAEISITVPIQKPLRRSYVLNVIKLFGLKETYDEIIGRLS
;
A
#
# COMPACT_ATOMS: atom_id res chain seq x y z
N MET A 1 -16.96 6.63 -4.85
CA MET A 1 -15.71 6.06 -4.31
C MET A 1 -15.26 6.79 -3.06
N GLY A 2 -14.98 6.03 -2.00
CA GLY A 2 -14.38 6.52 -0.76
C GLY A 2 -12.92 6.97 -0.93
N LYS A 3 -12.35 7.59 0.10
CA LYS A 3 -10.96 8.11 0.08
C LYS A 3 -9.92 7.00 -0.13
N LEU A 4 -10.12 5.84 0.50
CA LEU A 4 -9.27 4.66 0.35
C LEU A 4 -9.28 4.13 -1.09
N GLU A 5 -10.46 3.91 -1.66
CA GLU A 5 -10.62 3.41 -3.02
C GLU A 5 -9.96 4.34 -4.05
N LYS A 6 -10.10 5.66 -3.90
CA LYS A 6 -9.43 6.65 -4.77
C LYS A 6 -7.91 6.51 -4.72
N ARG A 7 -7.34 6.24 -3.54
CA ARG A 7 -5.90 6.06 -3.36
C ARG A 7 -5.41 4.71 -3.89
N ILE A 8 -6.17 3.63 -3.69
CA ILE A 8 -5.89 2.33 -4.31
C ILE A 8 -5.86 2.46 -5.83
N ARG A 9 -6.89 3.08 -6.41
CA ARG A 9 -6.95 3.35 -7.86
C ARG A 9 -5.72 4.09 -8.35
N LYS A 10 -5.32 5.16 -7.65
CA LYS A 10 -4.14 5.96 -8.03
C LYS A 10 -2.84 5.14 -7.99
N LEU A 11 -2.63 4.34 -6.94
CA LEU A 11 -1.43 3.50 -6.82
C LEU A 11 -1.38 2.44 -7.92
N VAL A 12 -2.52 1.80 -8.23
CA VAL A 12 -2.59 0.73 -9.23
C VAL A 12 -2.49 1.29 -10.66
N SER A 13 -3.17 2.40 -10.97
CA SER A 13 -3.17 2.98 -12.32
C SER A 13 -1.89 3.74 -12.66
N GLN A 14 -1.25 4.36 -11.66
CA GLN A 14 -0.02 5.14 -11.82
C GLN A 14 0.97 4.84 -10.68
N PRO A 15 1.65 3.68 -10.70
CA PRO A 15 2.66 3.34 -9.71
C PRO A 15 3.93 4.17 -9.97
N ASN A 16 3.91 5.44 -9.58
CA ASN A 16 5.05 6.35 -9.69
C ASN A 16 5.88 6.37 -8.40
N ASN A 17 6.93 7.20 -8.36
CA ASN A 17 7.54 7.54 -7.09
C ASN A 17 6.47 8.16 -6.18
N GLY A 18 6.29 7.56 -5.01
CA GLY A 18 5.14 7.81 -4.14
C GLY A 18 5.48 8.64 -2.92
N ASP A 19 4.41 9.04 -2.22
CA ASP A 19 4.51 9.50 -0.84
C ASP A 19 4.34 8.31 0.11
N TYR A 20 5.25 8.17 1.06
CA TYR A 20 5.11 7.20 2.15
C TYR A 20 3.74 7.31 2.84
N GLU A 21 3.24 8.53 3.08
CA GLU A 21 1.94 8.74 3.74
C GLU A 21 0.75 8.24 2.90
N GLU A 22 0.89 8.25 1.57
CA GLU A 22 -0.13 7.70 0.68
C GLU A 22 -0.15 6.17 0.75
N LEU A 23 1.03 5.54 0.70
CA LEU A 23 1.17 4.09 0.84
C LEU A 23 0.69 3.60 2.21
N ARG A 24 1.12 4.29 3.28
CA ARG A 24 0.72 4.02 4.66
C ARG A 24 -0.79 4.04 4.80
N TYR A 25 -1.46 5.08 4.30
CA TYR A 25 -2.91 5.18 4.38
C TYR A 25 -3.62 4.00 3.70
N VAL A 26 -3.11 3.56 2.54
CA VAL A 26 -3.69 2.41 1.82
C VAL A 26 -3.45 1.11 2.59
N LEU A 27 -2.22 0.86 3.05
CA LEU A 27 -1.87 -0.34 3.79
C LEU A 27 -2.66 -0.47 5.10
N LEU A 28 -2.80 0.61 5.87
CA LEU A 28 -3.64 0.61 7.07
C LEU A 28 -5.12 0.42 6.73
N GLY A 29 -5.59 1.04 5.64
CA GLY A 29 -6.98 0.93 5.19
C GLY A 29 -7.40 -0.48 4.75
N ILE A 30 -6.46 -1.29 4.24
CA ILE A 30 -6.70 -2.71 3.90
C ILE A 30 -6.48 -3.65 5.10
N GLY A 31 -6.22 -3.12 6.30
CA GLY A 31 -6.09 -3.92 7.52
C GLY A 31 -4.66 -4.33 7.87
N CYS A 32 -3.63 -3.69 7.32
CA CYS A 32 -2.27 -3.87 7.83
C CYS A 32 -2.09 -3.14 9.17
N SER A 33 -1.20 -3.68 10.00
CA SER A 33 -0.62 -2.98 11.14
C SER A 33 0.77 -2.48 10.77
N GLU A 34 1.18 -1.35 11.34
CA GLU A 34 2.53 -0.81 11.18
C GLU A 34 3.34 -0.95 12.47
N ARG A 35 4.64 -1.15 12.33
CA ARG A 35 5.59 -1.10 13.43
C ARG A 35 6.89 -0.44 12.98
N MET A 36 7.58 0.23 13.92
CA MET A 36 8.93 0.72 13.65
C MET A 36 9.93 -0.41 13.50
N GLY A 37 10.73 -0.31 12.43
CA GLY A 37 11.94 -1.10 12.29
C GLY A 37 13.02 -0.63 13.26
N GLY A 38 14.01 -1.47 13.52
CA GLY A 38 14.98 -1.26 14.61
C GLY A 38 15.86 0.00 14.51
N LYS A 39 15.93 0.67 13.35
CA LYS A 39 16.73 1.89 13.14
C LYS A 39 15.91 3.15 12.84
N GLY A 40 14.58 3.11 12.98
CA GLY A 40 13.70 4.28 12.82
C GLY A 40 13.55 4.85 11.40
N SER A 41 14.36 4.42 10.44
CA SER A 41 14.29 4.84 9.03
C SER A 41 13.35 4.00 8.16
N HIS A 42 12.84 2.90 8.70
CA HIS A 42 11.99 1.94 8.01
C HIS A 42 10.79 1.55 8.88
N VAL A 43 9.66 1.35 8.20
CA VAL A 43 8.41 0.86 8.77
C VAL A 43 8.14 -0.53 8.23
N ILE A 44 7.72 -1.43 9.11
CA ILE A 44 7.28 -2.76 8.72
C ILE A 44 5.76 -2.76 8.75
N PHE A 45 5.14 -3.08 7.62
CA PHE A 45 3.71 -3.32 7.52
C PHE A 45 3.45 -4.81 7.51
N THR A 46 2.48 -5.26 8.29
CA THR A 46 2.09 -6.68 8.41
C THR A 46 0.58 -6.82 8.26
N HIS A 47 0.13 -7.79 7.45
CA HIS A 47 -1.29 -8.12 7.36
C HIS A 47 -1.55 -9.45 8.07
N GLN A 48 -2.21 -9.40 9.23
CA GLN A 48 -2.36 -10.55 10.13
C GLN A 48 -3.02 -11.76 9.47
N LYS A 49 -3.97 -11.55 8.54
CA LYS A 49 -4.68 -12.65 7.87
C LYS A 49 -3.90 -13.33 6.75
N ALA A 50 -2.90 -12.65 6.20
CA ALA A 50 -2.19 -13.11 5.00
C ALA A 50 -0.75 -13.53 5.28
N GLU A 51 -0.28 -13.40 6.53
CA GLU A 51 1.10 -13.68 6.96
C GLU A 51 2.19 -12.98 6.11
N ILE A 52 1.80 -11.93 5.38
CA ILE A 52 2.68 -11.11 4.56
C ILE A 52 3.18 -9.90 5.34
N SER A 53 4.44 -9.54 5.07
CA SER A 53 5.03 -8.31 5.58
C SER A 53 5.87 -7.61 4.52
N ILE A 54 5.96 -6.29 4.62
CA ILE A 54 6.85 -5.47 3.80
C ILE A 54 7.54 -4.43 4.66
N THR A 55 8.83 -4.22 4.42
CA THR A 55 9.59 -3.13 5.02
C THR A 55 9.70 -1.99 4.02
N VAL A 56 9.27 -0.80 4.41
CA VAL A 56 9.18 0.40 3.57
C VAL A 56 10.01 1.51 4.22
N PRO A 57 10.90 2.20 3.49
CA PRO A 57 11.62 3.34 4.03
C PRO A 57 10.69 4.56 4.19
N ILE A 58 10.90 5.35 5.24
CA ILE A 58 10.13 6.58 5.51
C ILE A 58 10.60 7.74 4.62
N GLN A 59 11.82 7.65 4.07
CA GLN A 59 12.42 8.72 3.28
C GLN A 59 11.62 9.01 2.00
N LYS A 60 11.55 10.30 1.63
CA LYS A 60 10.98 10.75 0.36
C LYS A 60 12.10 11.01 -0.67
N PRO A 61 11.89 10.69 -1.96
CA PRO A 61 10.72 10.03 -2.53
C PRO A 61 10.72 8.52 -2.24
N LEU A 62 9.52 7.94 -2.03
CA LEU A 62 9.39 6.49 -1.99
C LEU A 62 9.60 5.94 -3.39
N ARG A 63 10.60 5.07 -3.55
CA ARG A 63 10.90 4.48 -4.87
C ARG A 63 9.71 3.68 -5.38
N ARG A 64 9.40 3.83 -6.68
CA ARG A 64 8.38 3.05 -7.40
C ARG A 64 8.44 1.54 -7.12
N SER A 65 9.64 0.98 -6.93
CA SER A 65 9.81 -0.45 -6.62
C SER A 65 9.05 -0.89 -5.36
N TYR A 66 8.95 -0.05 -4.33
CA TYR A 66 8.17 -0.36 -3.13
C TYR A 66 6.67 -0.32 -3.41
N VAL A 67 6.22 0.64 -4.21
CA VAL A 67 4.81 0.74 -4.62
C VAL A 67 4.39 -0.51 -5.40
N LEU A 68 5.22 -0.95 -6.36
CA LEU A 68 4.98 -2.17 -7.13
C LEU A 68 4.97 -3.42 -6.25
N ASN A 69 5.91 -3.52 -5.31
CA ASN A 69 5.95 -4.63 -4.37
C ASN A 69 4.69 -4.68 -3.48
N VAL A 70 4.20 -3.53 -3.01
CA VAL A 70 2.94 -3.47 -2.25
C VAL A 70 1.76 -3.91 -3.10
N ILE A 71 1.65 -3.43 -4.34
CA ILE A 71 0.54 -3.82 -5.22
C ILE A 71 0.50 -5.33 -5.41
N LYS A 72 1.68 -5.94 -5.63
CA LYS A 72 1.81 -7.39 -5.84
C LYS A 72 1.58 -8.20 -4.56
N LEU A 73 2.16 -7.80 -3.44
CA LEU A 73 2.10 -8.58 -2.19
C LEU A 73 0.71 -8.55 -1.55
N PHE A 74 0.00 -7.42 -1.65
CA PHE A 74 -1.29 -7.23 -0.98
C PHE A 74 -2.50 -7.38 -1.91
N GLY A 75 -2.30 -7.84 -3.15
CA GLY A 75 -3.39 -8.05 -4.10
C GLY A 75 -4.23 -6.78 -4.37
N LEU A 76 -3.56 -5.62 -4.48
CA LEU A 76 -4.26 -4.34 -4.64
C LEU A 76 -4.94 -4.22 -6.00
N LYS A 77 -4.48 -4.99 -6.99
CA LYS A 77 -5.08 -4.99 -8.33
C LYS A 77 -6.44 -5.70 -8.30
N GLU A 78 -6.51 -6.84 -7.64
CA GLU A 78 -7.73 -7.62 -7.40
C GLU A 78 -8.73 -6.78 -6.61
N THR A 79 -8.24 -6.11 -5.54
CA THR A 79 -9.05 -5.17 -4.76
C THR A 79 -9.59 -4.03 -5.64
N TYR A 80 -8.79 -3.49 -6.55
CA TYR A 80 -9.22 -2.45 -7.49
C TYR A 80 -10.27 -2.96 -8.48
N ASP A 81 -10.07 -4.14 -9.06
CA ASP A 81 -10.98 -4.76 -10.01
C ASP A 81 -12.33 -5.07 -9.36
N GLU A 82 -12.34 -5.53 -8.10
CA GLU A 82 -13.56 -5.69 -7.29
C GLU A 82 -14.31 -4.37 -7.07
N ILE A 83 -13.58 -3.29 -6.75
CA ILE A 83 -14.19 -1.97 -6.54
C ILE A 83 -14.84 -1.47 -7.84
N ILE A 84 -14.19 -1.66 -8.99
CA ILE A 84 -14.73 -1.24 -10.29
C ILE A 84 -15.93 -2.11 -10.68
N GLY A 85 -15.86 -3.43 -10.47
CA GLY A 85 -16.98 -4.34 -10.75
C GLY A 85 -18.22 -4.11 -9.89
N ARG A 86 -18.09 -3.49 -8.71
CA ARG A 86 -19.24 -3.04 -7.89
C ARG A 86 -19.93 -1.78 -8.41
N LEU A 87 -19.27 -1.05 -9.31
CA LEU A 87 -19.74 0.23 -9.85
C LEU A 87 -20.35 0.09 -11.27
N SER A 88 -20.16 -1.06 -11.91
CA SER A 88 -20.76 -1.46 -13.20
C SER A 88 -22.07 -2.20 -13.00
#